data_AF-A0A8J7RN08-F1
#
_entry.id   AF-A0A8J7RN08-F1
#
_cell.length_a   1.000
_cell.length_b   1.000
_cell.length_c   1.000
_cell.angle_alpha   90.00
_cell.angle_beta   90.00
_cell.angle_gamma   90.00
#
_symmetry.space_group_name_H-M   'P 1'
#
loop_
_entity.id
_entity.type
_entity.pdbx_description
1 polymer ?
#
loop_
_entity_poly.entity_id
_entity_poly.type
_entity_poly.pdbx_seq_one_letter_code
_entity_poly.pdbx_strand_id
1 'polypeptide(L)'
;MSKLPEFVKKGEPARLIPVVADTNREQRTASVILAAMRGVYEFRQAMLRSLGIRVGKRATLHAWTEVTLADEIKNKGKASNNGRPDGLLVLDTGKNKWMALVEAKTGNSEVGEQQLENYLNQAKQHKINAVITITNQFVALPSHHPVKIPKKLKKGVELYHWAWTYLLTQASLLLESNEIESEDQRFLLEEVVRHLRHPSSGISRFDSMNREWKDVLGKVKSNASLNKASEEVENTVSAWHQEQRDLCLVMSRKLGLTVTLRLSRTHRTDPQKRLKDDIEELVKTKALNCSLEIPDAAADLNVTADLATRTIVSSMRLDAPQDKKSTSARVNWLRRQLKGVYTTDMYIKAIRIGRSEDTQATLAEVLADPDVLSSDTTDVVPKTFEIFHMVDLAGRFSGSRVFIDELEQAVPHFYEQAGQKLREWVPPPPKIKKDKSDVTSKSDNDGQSKDQKSLDNDS
;
A
#
# COMPACT_ATOMS: atom_id res chain seq x y z
N MET A 1 -7.70 -23.74 30.87
CA MET A 1 -8.41 -22.56 30.33
C MET A 1 -8.06 -21.36 31.21
N SER A 2 -7.74 -20.20 30.63
CA SER A 2 -7.53 -18.98 31.42
C SER A 2 -8.84 -18.52 32.04
N LYS A 3 -8.79 -18.04 33.27
CA LYS A 3 -9.97 -17.48 33.94
C LYS A 3 -10.36 -16.17 33.26
N LEU A 4 -11.67 -15.99 33.05
CA LEU A 4 -12.24 -14.70 32.66
C LEU A 4 -11.78 -13.61 33.65
N PRO A 5 -11.51 -12.38 33.19
CA PRO A 5 -11.28 -11.26 34.11
C PRO A 5 -12.49 -11.05 35.03
N GLU A 6 -12.26 -10.62 36.27
CA GLU A 6 -13.32 -10.53 37.30
C GLU A 6 -14.51 -9.63 36.91
N PHE A 7 -14.26 -8.62 36.06
CA PHE A 7 -15.30 -7.72 35.56
C PHE A 7 -16.17 -8.32 34.45
N VAL A 8 -15.81 -9.51 33.93
CA VAL A 8 -16.55 -10.24 32.90
C VAL A 8 -17.38 -11.33 33.57
N LYS A 9 -18.71 -11.20 33.52
CA LYS A 9 -19.63 -12.18 34.10
C LYS A 9 -19.88 -13.38 33.21
N LYS A 10 -19.90 -13.15 31.89
CA LYS A 10 -20.09 -14.19 30.88
C LYS A 10 -19.17 -13.90 29.70
N GLY A 11 -18.61 -14.95 29.11
CA GLY A 11 -17.79 -14.86 27.90
C GLY A 11 -17.38 -16.26 27.47
N GLU A 12 -17.40 -16.50 26.17
CA GLU A 12 -17.01 -17.78 25.58
C GLU A 12 -15.66 -17.60 24.88
N PRO A 13 -14.71 -18.55 24.99
CA PRO A 13 -13.49 -18.48 24.21
C PRO A 13 -13.80 -18.37 22.72
N ALA A 14 -13.14 -17.44 22.03
CA ALA A 14 -13.32 -17.27 20.58
C ALA A 14 -12.99 -18.58 19.83
N ARG A 15 -13.75 -18.89 18.78
CA ARG A 15 -13.71 -20.19 18.07
C ARG A 15 -13.49 -19.98 16.57
N LEU A 16 -12.69 -20.85 15.97
CA LEU A 16 -12.57 -20.92 14.50
C LEU A 16 -13.86 -21.41 13.83
N ILE A 17 -14.69 -22.15 14.58
CA ILE A 17 -16.00 -22.63 14.15
C ILE A 17 -17.04 -22.08 15.14
N PRO A 18 -17.56 -20.86 14.92
CA PRO A 18 -18.53 -20.24 15.82
C PRO A 18 -19.88 -20.97 15.77
N VAL A 19 -20.56 -21.07 16.91
CA VAL A 19 -21.87 -21.78 17.06
C VAL A 19 -23.04 -20.78 17.12
N VAL A 20 -22.83 -19.56 16.62
CA VAL A 20 -23.86 -18.52 16.57
C VAL A 20 -24.72 -18.69 15.32
N ALA A 21 -25.94 -18.14 15.35
CA ALA A 21 -26.85 -18.18 14.21
C ALA A 21 -26.20 -17.60 12.94
N ASP A 22 -26.53 -18.16 11.77
CA ASP A 22 -25.96 -17.73 10.49
C ASP A 22 -26.22 -16.26 10.16
N THR A 23 -27.30 -15.69 10.70
CA THR A 23 -27.68 -14.29 10.57
C THR A 23 -26.71 -13.35 11.30
N ASN A 24 -25.97 -13.82 12.30
CA ASN A 24 -25.03 -13.01 13.08
C ASN A 24 -23.62 -13.06 12.49
N ARG A 25 -23.50 -12.52 11.27
CA ARG A 25 -22.25 -12.51 10.48
C ARG A 25 -21.11 -11.80 11.22
N GLU A 26 -21.41 -10.69 11.89
CA GLU A 26 -20.43 -9.87 12.61
C GLU A 26 -19.74 -10.67 13.72
N GLN A 27 -20.53 -11.32 14.58
CA GLN A 27 -20.02 -12.11 15.68
C GLN A 27 -19.27 -13.36 15.20
N ARG A 28 -19.69 -13.97 14.08
CA ARG A 28 -18.95 -15.10 13.46
C ARG A 28 -17.56 -14.66 13.02
N THR A 29 -17.49 -13.64 12.18
CA THR A 29 -16.23 -13.17 11.59
C THR A 29 -15.28 -12.67 12.69
N ALA A 30 -15.80 -11.95 13.70
CA ALA A 30 -15.03 -11.55 14.87
C ALA A 30 -14.47 -12.75 15.63
N SER A 31 -15.29 -13.77 15.90
CA SER A 31 -14.85 -14.99 16.61
C SER A 31 -13.73 -15.72 15.87
N VAL A 32 -13.84 -15.86 14.54
CA VAL A 32 -12.82 -16.49 13.70
C VAL A 32 -11.49 -15.73 13.78
N ILE A 33 -11.50 -14.40 13.62
CA ILE A 33 -10.27 -13.59 13.72
C ILE A 33 -9.66 -13.65 15.12
N LEU A 34 -10.48 -13.51 16.16
CA LEU A 34 -10.01 -13.58 17.55
C LEU A 34 -9.42 -14.94 17.87
N ALA A 35 -10.00 -16.03 17.34
CA ALA A 35 -9.44 -17.37 17.43
C ALA A 35 -8.15 -17.51 16.64
N ALA A 36 -8.06 -16.91 15.45
CA ALA A 36 -6.83 -16.89 14.63
C ALA A 36 -5.68 -16.20 15.37
N MET A 37 -5.93 -15.03 15.99
CA MET A 37 -4.92 -14.35 16.82
C MET A 37 -4.51 -15.20 18.04
N ARG A 38 -5.37 -16.08 18.55
CA ARG A 38 -5.01 -17.04 19.60
C ARG A 38 -4.21 -18.23 19.07
N GLY A 39 -4.54 -18.73 17.89
CA GLY A 39 -3.94 -19.95 17.32
C GLY A 39 -2.64 -19.72 16.56
N VAL A 40 -2.49 -18.56 15.93
CA VAL A 40 -1.38 -18.24 15.02
C VAL A 40 -0.51 -17.13 15.61
N TYR A 41 0.72 -17.47 15.99
CA TYR A 41 1.62 -16.59 16.72
C TYR A 41 2.11 -15.41 15.88
N GLU A 42 2.46 -15.66 14.62
CA GLU A 42 2.96 -14.65 13.68
C GLU A 42 1.86 -13.66 13.35
N PHE A 43 0.63 -14.14 13.11
CA PHE A 43 -0.53 -13.28 12.88
C PHE A 43 -0.84 -12.40 14.09
N ARG A 44 -0.80 -12.97 15.30
CA ARG A 44 -0.90 -12.19 16.55
C ARG A 44 0.15 -11.10 16.62
N GLN A 45 1.41 -11.42 16.32
CA GLN A 45 2.50 -10.44 16.35
C GLN A 45 2.25 -9.31 15.37
N ALA A 46 1.92 -9.63 14.12
CA ALA A 46 1.66 -8.65 13.07
C ALA A 46 0.54 -7.69 13.49
N MET A 47 -0.58 -8.23 13.95
CA MET A 47 -1.73 -7.44 14.36
C MET A 47 -1.43 -6.55 15.58
N LEU A 48 -0.85 -7.08 16.66
CA LEU A 48 -0.57 -6.26 17.85
C LEU A 48 0.57 -5.26 17.63
N ARG A 49 1.57 -5.59 16.81
CA ARG A 49 2.63 -4.65 16.42
C ARG A 49 2.06 -3.44 15.68
N SER A 50 0.99 -3.63 14.88
CA SER A 50 0.29 -2.52 14.21
C SER A 50 -0.29 -1.48 15.19
N LEU A 51 -0.55 -1.87 16.44
CA LEU A 51 -1.03 -1.01 17.52
C LEU A 51 0.12 -0.46 18.39
N GLY A 52 1.37 -0.73 18.04
CA GLY A 52 2.54 -0.41 18.87
C GLY A 52 2.75 -1.37 20.04
N ILE A 53 2.06 -2.51 20.08
CA ILE A 53 2.12 -3.47 21.19
C ILE A 53 3.09 -4.59 20.84
N ARG A 54 4.13 -4.75 21.66
CA ARG A 54 5.10 -5.82 21.48
C ARG A 54 4.62 -7.12 22.12
N VAL A 55 4.62 -8.19 21.32
CA VAL A 55 4.29 -9.54 21.79
C VAL A 55 5.59 -10.31 22.06
N GLY A 56 5.83 -10.66 23.32
CA GLY A 56 6.96 -11.51 23.69
C GLY A 56 6.70 -12.98 23.37
N LYS A 57 7.76 -13.80 23.22
CA LYS A 57 7.65 -15.26 22.97
C LYS A 57 6.84 -16.01 24.03
N ARG A 58 6.88 -15.55 25.29
CA ARG A 58 6.14 -16.14 26.41
C ARG A 58 4.77 -15.52 26.65
N ALA A 59 4.38 -14.51 25.87
CA ALA A 59 3.11 -13.82 26.06
C ALA A 59 1.96 -14.66 25.51
N THR A 60 0.90 -14.83 26.31
CA THR A 60 -0.30 -15.58 25.91
C THR A 60 -1.42 -14.61 25.61
N LEU A 61 -1.99 -14.71 24.40
CA LEU A 61 -3.20 -13.97 24.06
C LEU A 61 -4.41 -14.85 24.34
N HIS A 62 -5.34 -14.28 25.09
CA HIS A 62 -6.67 -14.82 25.28
C HIS A 62 -7.68 -13.94 24.57
N ALA A 63 -8.71 -14.55 24.02
CA ALA A 63 -9.78 -13.85 23.34
C ALA A 63 -11.11 -14.52 23.63
N TRP A 64 -12.09 -13.71 23.99
CA TRP A 64 -13.46 -14.14 24.25
C TRP A 64 -14.40 -13.39 23.32
N THR A 65 -15.45 -14.08 22.93
CA THR A 65 -16.65 -13.49 22.35
C THR A 65 -17.77 -13.56 23.37
N GLU A 66 -18.94 -13.01 23.04
CA GLU A 66 -20.09 -13.12 23.92
C GLU A 66 -19.87 -12.49 25.30
N VAL A 67 -19.10 -11.41 25.35
CA VAL A 67 -18.66 -10.79 26.60
C VAL A 67 -19.82 -10.03 27.23
N THR A 68 -20.13 -10.31 28.49
CA THR A 68 -21.10 -9.53 29.29
C THR A 68 -20.38 -8.95 30.49
N LEU A 69 -20.33 -7.62 30.57
CA LEU A 69 -19.67 -6.90 31.65
C LEU A 69 -20.57 -6.83 32.90
N ALA A 70 -19.96 -6.71 34.06
CA ALA A 70 -20.66 -6.81 35.35
C ALA A 70 -21.80 -5.79 35.53
N ASP A 71 -21.68 -4.61 34.93
CA ASP A 71 -22.57 -3.47 35.15
C ASP A 71 -23.77 -3.39 34.19
N GLU A 72 -23.75 -4.07 33.04
CA GLU A 72 -24.93 -4.16 32.15
C GLU A 72 -26.12 -4.84 32.85
N ILE A 73 -25.84 -5.78 33.76
CA ILE A 73 -26.85 -6.50 34.52
C ILE A 73 -27.52 -5.61 35.59
N LYS A 74 -26.89 -4.51 36.01
CA LYS A 74 -27.49 -3.58 36.99
C LYS A 74 -28.54 -2.67 36.33
N ASN A 75 -28.43 -2.40 35.03
CA ASN A 75 -29.35 -1.57 34.26
C ASN A 75 -30.48 -2.39 33.58
N LYS A 76 -31.08 -3.33 34.32
CA LYS A 76 -32.12 -4.29 33.87
C LYS A 76 -33.44 -3.68 33.33
N GLY A 77 -33.54 -2.36 33.16
CA GLY A 77 -34.74 -1.66 32.69
C GLY A 77 -34.73 -1.29 31.19
N LYS A 78 -33.59 -1.33 30.50
CA LYS A 78 -33.50 -1.10 29.05
C LYS A 78 -32.52 -2.08 28.44
N ALA A 79 -33.02 -3.26 28.07
CA ALA A 79 -32.29 -4.20 27.24
C ALA A 79 -32.17 -3.64 25.81
N SER A 80 -31.38 -2.58 25.62
CA SER A 80 -30.86 -2.30 24.29
C SER A 80 -29.65 -3.21 24.10
N ASN A 81 -29.66 -4.02 23.04
CA ASN A 81 -28.58 -4.90 22.59
C ASN A 81 -27.30 -4.14 22.16
N ASN A 82 -27.11 -2.92 22.67
CA ASN A 82 -26.24 -1.85 22.16
C ASN A 82 -25.05 -1.55 23.07
N GLY A 83 -24.86 -2.34 24.14
CA GLY A 83 -23.78 -2.15 25.12
C GLY A 83 -22.78 -3.31 25.20
N ARG A 84 -23.03 -4.41 24.47
CA ARG A 84 -22.29 -5.66 24.57
C ARG A 84 -21.22 -5.72 23.47
N PRO A 85 -19.93 -5.71 23.81
CA PRO A 85 -18.88 -5.82 22.81
C PRO A 85 -18.84 -7.22 22.20
N ASP A 86 -18.53 -7.30 20.91
CA ASP A 86 -18.40 -8.56 20.17
C ASP A 86 -17.26 -9.43 20.69
N GLY A 87 -16.21 -8.82 21.25
CA GLY A 87 -15.13 -9.55 21.87
C GLY A 87 -14.29 -8.78 22.90
N LEU A 88 -13.41 -9.54 23.54
CA LEU A 88 -12.41 -9.06 24.49
C LEU A 88 -11.08 -9.76 24.20
N LEU A 89 -10.02 -8.97 24.04
CA LEU A 89 -8.64 -9.44 23.96
C LEU A 89 -7.94 -9.20 25.29
N VAL A 90 -7.16 -10.19 25.74
CA VAL A 90 -6.26 -10.06 26.92
C VAL A 90 -4.91 -10.65 26.55
N LEU A 91 -3.93 -9.78 26.35
CA LEU A 91 -2.53 -10.15 26.21
C LEU A 91 -1.90 -10.24 27.60
N ASP A 92 -1.56 -11.43 28.02
CA ASP A 92 -0.87 -11.68 29.29
C ASP A 92 0.63 -11.87 29.06
N THR A 93 1.44 -11.00 29.68
CA THR A 93 2.91 -11.07 29.63
C THR A 93 3.51 -11.65 30.92
N GLY A 94 2.67 -12.16 31.82
CA GLY A 94 3.01 -12.58 33.18
C GLY A 94 3.14 -11.41 34.15
N LYS A 95 3.90 -10.36 33.79
CA LYS A 95 4.06 -9.15 34.63
C LYS A 95 2.87 -8.21 34.51
N ASN A 96 2.43 -7.97 33.27
CA ASN A 96 1.36 -7.03 32.95
C ASN A 96 0.33 -7.69 32.03
N LYS A 97 -0.90 -7.21 32.11
CA LYS A 97 -1.98 -7.54 31.19
C LYS A 97 -2.34 -6.31 30.36
N TRP A 98 -2.44 -6.49 29.06
CA TRP A 98 -3.02 -5.51 28.17
C TRP A 98 -4.36 -6.03 27.65
N MET A 99 -5.41 -5.22 27.77
CA MET A 99 -6.79 -5.62 27.49
C MET A 99 -7.44 -4.67 26.48
N ALA A 100 -8.24 -5.23 25.58
CA ALA A 100 -9.01 -4.43 24.63
C ALA A 100 -10.41 -4.99 24.38
N LEU A 101 -11.41 -4.11 24.40
CA LEU A 101 -12.75 -4.42 23.87
C LEU A 101 -12.72 -4.41 22.35
N VAL A 102 -13.48 -5.31 21.73
CA VAL A 102 -13.58 -5.44 20.27
C VAL A 102 -15.04 -5.30 19.85
N GLU A 103 -15.29 -4.41 18.90
CA GLU A 103 -16.58 -4.23 18.22
C GLU A 103 -16.38 -4.45 16.72
N ALA A 104 -17.22 -5.26 16.10
CA ALA A 104 -17.12 -5.68 14.71
C ALA A 104 -18.38 -5.28 13.93
N LYS A 105 -18.20 -4.73 12.73
CA LYS A 105 -19.30 -4.50 11.77
C LYS A 105 -18.94 -5.04 10.41
N THR A 106 -19.88 -5.73 9.76
CA THR A 106 -19.69 -6.30 8.42
C THR A 106 -20.70 -5.72 7.45
N GLY A 107 -20.48 -5.89 6.15
CA GLY A 107 -21.29 -5.27 5.11
C GLY A 107 -21.21 -3.74 5.19
N ASN A 108 -22.38 -3.10 5.10
CA ASN A 108 -22.51 -1.64 5.12
C ASN A 108 -22.79 -1.07 6.52
N SER A 109 -22.72 -1.90 7.56
CA SER A 109 -22.94 -1.46 8.93
C SER A 109 -21.73 -0.69 9.46
N GLU A 110 -21.98 0.36 10.23
CA GLU A 110 -20.95 1.20 10.83
C GLU A 110 -21.08 1.23 12.36
N VAL A 111 -20.00 1.57 13.06
CA VAL A 111 -20.04 1.76 14.52
C VAL A 111 -20.51 3.17 14.80
N GLY A 112 -21.62 3.32 15.51
CA GLY A 112 -22.17 4.64 15.86
C GLY A 112 -21.38 5.35 16.96
N GLU A 113 -21.41 6.69 16.96
CA GLU A 113 -20.75 7.53 17.99
C GLU A 113 -21.18 7.13 19.40
N GLN A 114 -22.49 7.08 19.67
CA GLN A 114 -23.02 6.74 21.00
C GLN A 114 -22.57 5.35 21.48
N GLN A 115 -22.49 4.38 20.57
CA GLN A 115 -22.03 3.02 20.90
C GLN A 115 -20.55 3.05 21.31
N LEU A 116 -19.73 3.80 20.58
CA LEU A 116 -18.31 3.93 20.86
C LEU A 116 -18.04 4.70 22.16
N GLU A 117 -18.80 5.75 22.45
CA GLU A 117 -18.73 6.46 23.73
C GLU A 117 -19.02 5.51 24.90
N ASN A 118 -20.02 4.63 24.76
CA ASN A 118 -20.35 3.63 25.78
C ASN A 118 -19.18 2.68 26.03
N TYR A 119 -18.55 2.14 24.99
CA TYR A 119 -17.39 1.25 25.14
C TYR A 119 -16.18 1.93 25.76
N LEU A 120 -15.91 3.20 25.40
CA LEU A 120 -14.82 3.96 26.01
C LEU A 120 -15.06 4.19 27.50
N ASN A 121 -16.31 4.46 27.91
CA ASN A 121 -16.67 4.61 29.32
C ASN A 121 -16.56 3.28 30.08
N GLN A 122 -17.04 2.18 29.50
CA GLN A 122 -16.87 0.84 30.07
C GLN A 122 -15.39 0.47 30.22
N ALA A 123 -14.58 0.77 29.21
CA ALA A 123 -13.14 0.50 29.24
C ALA A 123 -12.45 1.26 30.38
N LYS A 124 -12.78 2.54 30.60
CA LYS A 124 -12.26 3.33 31.73
C LYS A 124 -12.66 2.73 33.07
N GLN A 125 -13.94 2.39 33.23
CA GLN A 125 -14.49 1.85 34.47
C GLN A 125 -13.80 0.53 34.88
N HIS A 126 -13.50 -0.32 33.91
CA HIS A 126 -12.88 -1.62 34.14
C HIS A 126 -11.35 -1.64 33.94
N LYS A 127 -10.72 -0.46 33.76
CA LYS A 127 -9.28 -0.30 33.52
C LYS A 127 -8.76 -1.11 32.33
N ILE A 128 -9.59 -1.20 31.28
CA ILE A 128 -9.22 -1.80 29.99
C ILE A 128 -8.40 -0.78 29.21
N ASN A 129 -7.33 -1.23 28.57
CA ASN A 129 -6.35 -0.33 27.94
C ASN A 129 -6.86 0.28 26.64
N ALA A 130 -7.69 -0.44 25.89
CA ALA A 130 -8.12 0.00 24.58
C ALA A 130 -9.54 -0.44 24.18
N VAL A 131 -10.09 0.24 23.18
CA VAL A 131 -11.21 -0.21 22.37
C VAL A 131 -10.72 -0.35 20.92
N ILE A 132 -11.02 -1.47 20.28
CA ILE A 132 -10.70 -1.74 18.87
C ILE A 132 -12.01 -1.92 18.12
N THR A 133 -12.22 -1.14 17.07
CA THR A 133 -13.31 -1.38 16.13
C THR A 133 -12.79 -2.09 14.88
N ILE A 134 -13.59 -2.99 14.31
CA ILE A 134 -13.27 -3.69 13.07
C ILE A 134 -14.43 -3.53 12.09
N THR A 135 -14.24 -2.77 11.01
CA THR A 135 -15.30 -2.57 10.02
C THR A 135 -14.76 -2.63 8.59
N ASN A 136 -15.63 -2.46 7.59
CA ASN A 136 -15.21 -2.26 6.20
C ASN A 136 -14.78 -0.81 5.91
N GLN A 137 -14.99 0.12 6.85
CA GLN A 137 -14.44 1.47 6.74
C GLN A 137 -12.93 1.39 6.91
N PHE A 138 -12.24 2.33 6.28
CA PHE A 138 -10.79 2.27 6.22
C PHE A 138 -10.13 3.51 6.82
N VAL A 139 -8.99 3.30 7.50
CA VAL A 139 -8.22 4.34 8.18
C VAL A 139 -6.73 4.25 7.89
N ALA A 140 -6.00 5.35 8.09
CA ALA A 140 -4.58 5.44 7.76
C ALA A 140 -3.64 4.69 8.65
N LEU A 141 -3.93 4.75 9.93
CA LEU A 141 -3.20 4.05 10.95
C LEU A 141 -4.26 3.44 11.86
N PRO A 142 -3.96 2.30 12.47
CA PRO A 142 -4.86 1.74 13.46
C PRO A 142 -5.21 2.73 14.58
N SER A 143 -4.38 3.73 14.88
CA SER A 143 -4.65 4.78 15.86
C SER A 143 -5.66 5.86 15.43
N HIS A 144 -6.13 5.85 14.18
CA HIS A 144 -7.25 6.69 13.77
C HIS A 144 -8.56 5.93 13.85
N HIS A 145 -9.64 6.68 13.76
CA HIS A 145 -10.97 6.12 13.80
C HIS A 145 -11.86 6.85 12.78
N PRO A 146 -12.72 6.15 12.02
CA PRO A 146 -13.62 6.77 11.04
C PRO A 146 -14.63 7.70 11.71
N VAL A 147 -15.05 7.38 12.94
CA VAL A 147 -15.91 8.23 13.78
C VAL A 147 -15.08 9.24 14.57
N LYS A 148 -15.43 10.52 14.46
CA LYS A 148 -14.85 11.61 15.28
C LYS A 148 -15.39 11.47 16.71
N ILE A 149 -14.49 11.33 17.68
CA ILE A 149 -14.83 11.20 19.11
C ILE A 149 -14.14 12.29 19.92
N PRO A 150 -14.82 12.97 20.86
CA PRO A 150 -14.21 13.97 21.73
C PRO A 150 -12.96 13.47 22.47
N LYS A 151 -11.86 14.25 22.44
CA LYS A 151 -10.57 13.88 23.08
C LYS A 151 -10.72 13.53 24.57
N LYS A 152 -11.66 14.16 25.28
CA LYS A 152 -11.98 13.87 26.70
C LYS A 152 -12.35 12.40 26.92
N LEU A 153 -13.03 11.77 25.95
CA LEU A 153 -13.47 10.39 26.05
C LEU A 153 -12.32 9.39 25.82
N LYS A 154 -11.25 9.80 25.13
CA LYS A 154 -10.05 8.97 24.90
C LYS A 154 -9.01 9.06 26.03
N LYS A 155 -9.20 9.94 27.02
CA LYS A 155 -8.23 10.11 28.10
C LYS A 155 -8.14 8.82 28.95
N GLY A 156 -7.00 8.14 28.90
CA GLY A 156 -6.71 6.92 29.67
C GLY A 156 -7.12 5.61 29.00
N VAL A 157 -7.70 5.66 27.79
CA VAL A 157 -8.07 4.47 26.99
C VAL A 157 -7.73 4.75 25.53
N GLU A 158 -6.93 3.90 24.92
CA GLU A 158 -6.60 4.00 23.51
C GLU A 158 -7.78 3.58 22.63
N LEU A 159 -7.95 4.24 21.50
CA LEU A 159 -8.99 3.90 20.52
C LEU A 159 -8.30 3.53 19.21
N TYR A 160 -8.52 2.30 18.77
CA TYR A 160 -7.98 1.78 17.53
C TYR A 160 -9.08 1.34 16.56
N HIS A 161 -8.72 1.26 15.29
CA HIS A 161 -9.57 0.74 14.23
C HIS A 161 -8.78 -0.14 13.26
N TRP A 162 -9.31 -1.31 12.95
CA TRP A 162 -8.83 -2.14 11.85
C TRP A 162 -9.89 -2.24 10.76
N ALA A 163 -9.47 -2.11 9.51
CA ALA A 163 -10.31 -2.56 8.41
C ALA A 163 -10.26 -4.09 8.29
N TRP A 164 -11.36 -4.74 7.91
CA TRP A 164 -11.34 -6.18 7.61
C TRP A 164 -10.36 -6.55 6.50
N THR A 165 -10.22 -5.70 5.49
CA THR A 165 -9.26 -5.86 4.39
C THR A 165 -7.82 -5.80 4.88
N TYR A 166 -7.54 -5.00 5.91
CA TYR A 166 -6.22 -4.95 6.55
C TYR A 166 -5.89 -6.28 7.23
N LEU A 167 -6.81 -6.84 8.03
CA LEU A 167 -6.67 -8.15 8.66
C LEU A 167 -6.42 -9.26 7.64
N LEU A 168 -7.23 -9.31 6.59
CA LEU A 168 -7.11 -10.28 5.49
C LEU A 168 -5.74 -10.19 4.79
N THR A 169 -5.23 -8.98 4.63
CA THR A 169 -3.94 -8.78 3.94
C THR A 169 -2.77 -9.15 4.81
N GLN A 170 -2.77 -8.79 6.10
CA GLN A 170 -1.75 -9.24 7.03
C GLN A 170 -1.69 -10.77 7.08
N ALA A 171 -2.85 -11.44 7.07
CA ALA A 171 -2.91 -12.89 7.00
C ALA A 171 -2.36 -13.45 5.67
N SER A 172 -2.73 -12.85 4.52
CA SER A 172 -2.24 -13.31 3.21
C SER A 172 -0.72 -13.15 3.07
N LEU A 173 -0.18 -12.00 3.50
CA LEU A 173 1.26 -11.72 3.46
C LEU A 173 2.08 -12.71 4.29
N LEU A 174 1.58 -13.09 5.48
CA LEU A 174 2.25 -14.08 6.32
C LEU A 174 2.27 -15.48 5.70
N LEU A 175 1.25 -15.83 4.92
CA LEU A 175 1.21 -17.10 4.19
C LEU A 175 2.20 -17.11 3.02
N GLU A 176 2.36 -15.97 2.36
CA GLU A 176 3.29 -15.77 1.23
C GLU A 176 4.75 -15.68 1.68
N SER A 177 5.04 -15.04 2.81
CA SER A 177 6.40 -14.79 3.30
C SER A 177 7.14 -16.04 3.83
N ASN A 178 6.45 -17.17 3.95
CA ASN A 178 6.97 -18.37 4.61
C ASN A 178 7.46 -18.18 6.06
N GLU A 179 7.04 -17.11 6.74
CA GLU A 179 7.46 -16.81 8.11
C GLU A 179 6.78 -17.68 9.18
N ILE A 180 5.68 -18.35 8.84
CA ILE A 180 4.97 -19.24 9.77
C ILE A 180 5.71 -20.57 9.84
N GLU A 181 6.41 -20.80 10.97
CA GLU A 181 7.22 -22.01 11.19
C GLU A 181 6.36 -23.29 11.29
N SER A 182 5.12 -23.17 11.80
CA SER A 182 4.24 -24.32 12.05
C SER A 182 3.27 -24.54 10.89
N GLU A 183 3.32 -25.73 10.29
CA GLU A 183 2.38 -26.16 9.24
C GLU A 183 0.92 -26.10 9.71
N ASP A 184 0.64 -26.49 10.95
CA ASP A 184 -0.70 -26.40 11.55
C ASP A 184 -1.19 -24.95 11.65
N GLN A 185 -0.32 -24.02 12.06
CA GLN A 185 -0.66 -22.60 12.15
C GLN A 185 -0.87 -21.99 10.76
N ARG A 186 -0.08 -22.42 9.77
CA ARG A 186 -0.24 -22.05 8.37
C ARG A 186 -1.61 -22.51 7.87
N PHE A 187 -1.93 -23.79 8.00
CA PHE A 187 -3.23 -24.34 7.58
C PHE A 187 -4.40 -23.59 8.23
N LEU A 188 -4.29 -23.30 9.53
CA LEU A 188 -5.29 -22.52 10.25
C LEU A 188 -5.46 -21.11 9.64
N LEU A 189 -4.36 -20.42 9.34
CA LEU A 189 -4.42 -19.08 8.75
C LEU A 189 -4.93 -19.10 7.31
N GLU A 190 -4.62 -20.14 6.52
CA GLU A 190 -5.17 -20.36 5.18
C GLU A 190 -6.69 -20.48 5.23
N GLU A 191 -7.22 -21.26 6.17
CA GLU A 191 -8.67 -21.43 6.35
C GLU A 191 -9.35 -20.14 6.82
N VAL A 192 -8.67 -19.34 7.65
CA VAL A 192 -9.13 -18.01 8.03
C VAL A 192 -9.19 -17.09 6.81
N VAL A 193 -8.14 -17.06 5.98
CA VAL A 193 -8.13 -16.27 4.74
C VAL A 193 -9.24 -16.72 3.80
N ARG A 194 -9.47 -18.03 3.66
CA ARG A 194 -10.56 -18.59 2.87
C ARG A 194 -11.94 -18.15 3.39
N HIS A 195 -12.13 -18.15 4.70
CA HIS A 195 -13.34 -17.64 5.34
C HIS A 195 -13.57 -16.16 5.06
N LEU A 196 -12.55 -15.31 5.28
CA LEU A 196 -12.67 -13.86 5.11
C LEU A 196 -12.95 -13.48 3.65
N ARG A 197 -12.37 -14.20 2.68
CA ARG A 197 -12.59 -13.98 1.23
C ARG A 197 -13.97 -14.43 0.74
N HIS A 198 -14.68 -15.27 1.50
CA HIS A 198 -15.99 -15.75 1.08
C HIS A 198 -17.01 -14.60 1.08
N PRO A 199 -17.84 -14.40 0.04
CA PRO A 199 -18.80 -13.29 -0.02
C PRO A 199 -19.74 -13.19 1.19
N SER A 200 -20.07 -14.34 1.80
CA SER A 200 -20.89 -14.40 3.02
C SER A 200 -20.20 -13.87 4.28
N SER A 201 -18.87 -13.65 4.30
CA SER A 201 -18.17 -12.99 5.43
C SER A 201 -18.62 -11.54 5.63
N GLY A 202 -19.11 -10.90 4.56
CA GLY A 202 -19.52 -9.49 4.57
C GLY A 202 -18.33 -8.54 4.56
N ILE A 203 -17.12 -9.04 4.31
CA ILE A 203 -15.93 -8.23 4.13
C ILE A 203 -15.95 -7.69 2.71
N SER A 204 -16.01 -6.38 2.57
CA SER A 204 -15.96 -5.69 1.29
C SER A 204 -14.61 -5.02 1.11
N ARG A 205 -14.12 -5.04 -0.13
CA ARG A 205 -13.04 -4.15 -0.56
C ARG A 205 -13.55 -2.73 -0.65
N PHE A 206 -12.63 -1.77 -0.73
CA PHE A 206 -13.03 -0.43 -1.12
C PHE A 206 -13.36 -0.49 -2.60
N ASP A 207 -14.65 -0.53 -2.96
CA ASP A 207 -15.09 -0.80 -4.33
C ASP A 207 -15.73 0.42 -5.02
N SER A 208 -15.72 1.58 -4.36
CA SER A 208 -16.29 2.81 -4.90
C SER A 208 -15.75 4.05 -4.19
N MET A 209 -15.50 5.11 -4.97
CA MET A 209 -15.32 6.46 -4.42
C MET A 209 -16.57 6.94 -3.66
N ASN A 210 -16.39 8.02 -2.89
CA ASN A 210 -17.44 8.70 -2.12
C ASN A 210 -18.60 9.20 -3.00
N ARG A 211 -19.75 9.50 -2.35
CA ARG A 211 -20.99 9.90 -3.03
C ARG A 211 -20.83 11.18 -3.84
N GLU A 212 -19.99 12.10 -3.38
CA GLU A 212 -19.72 13.40 -4.00
C GLU A 212 -18.72 13.33 -5.17
N TRP A 213 -18.17 12.14 -5.48
CA TRP A 213 -17.16 11.94 -6.53
C TRP A 213 -17.54 12.60 -7.85
N LYS A 214 -18.77 12.34 -8.32
CA LYS A 214 -19.26 12.87 -9.59
C LYS A 214 -19.37 14.40 -9.58
N ASP A 215 -19.73 14.99 -8.44
CA ASP A 215 -19.91 16.43 -8.29
C ASP A 215 -18.56 17.16 -8.25
N VAL A 216 -17.58 16.60 -7.53
CA VAL A 216 -16.20 17.10 -7.52
C VAL A 216 -15.62 17.08 -8.95
N LEU A 217 -15.81 15.99 -9.69
CA LEU A 217 -15.40 15.93 -11.11
C LEU A 217 -16.15 16.92 -11.99
N GLY A 218 -17.43 17.15 -11.72
CA GLY A 218 -18.24 18.15 -12.41
C GLY A 218 -17.65 19.56 -12.24
N LYS A 219 -17.23 19.90 -11.02
CA LYS A 219 -16.56 21.17 -10.70
C LYS A 219 -15.21 21.31 -11.38
N VAL A 220 -14.39 20.26 -11.39
CA VAL A 220 -13.11 20.27 -12.11
C VAL A 220 -13.33 20.45 -13.62
N LYS A 221 -14.29 19.73 -14.20
CA LYS A 221 -14.62 19.82 -15.64
C LYS A 221 -15.08 21.21 -16.06
N SER A 222 -15.87 21.89 -15.23
CA SER A 222 -16.31 23.26 -15.48
C SER A 222 -15.26 24.33 -15.14
N ASN A 223 -14.04 23.91 -14.79
CA ASN A 223 -12.94 24.76 -14.32
C ASN A 223 -13.32 25.61 -13.09
N ALA A 224 -14.26 25.12 -12.28
CA ALA A 224 -14.63 25.75 -11.02
C ALA A 224 -13.56 25.49 -9.96
N SER A 225 -13.38 26.46 -9.05
CA SER A 225 -12.47 26.29 -7.92
C SER A 225 -13.05 25.30 -6.91
N LEU A 226 -12.22 24.38 -6.44
CA LEU A 226 -12.58 23.45 -5.37
C LEU A 226 -12.35 24.15 -4.02
N ASN A 227 -13.36 24.15 -3.16
CA ASN A 227 -13.21 24.75 -1.84
C ASN A 227 -12.50 23.78 -0.88
N LYS A 228 -11.28 24.12 -0.45
CA LYS A 228 -10.48 23.31 0.48
C LYS A 228 -11.14 23.04 1.84
N ALA A 229 -12.12 23.84 2.24
CA ALA A 229 -12.85 23.67 3.50
C ALA A 229 -14.17 22.89 3.33
N SER A 230 -14.50 22.46 2.12
CA SER A 230 -15.75 21.74 1.87
C SER A 230 -15.62 20.26 2.21
N GLU A 231 -16.69 19.71 2.78
CA GLU A 231 -16.76 18.29 3.15
C GLU A 231 -16.62 17.36 1.93
N GLU A 232 -17.13 17.75 0.77
CA GLU A 232 -16.99 16.98 -0.47
C GLU A 232 -15.51 16.75 -0.87
N VAL A 233 -14.64 17.75 -0.68
CA VAL A 233 -13.21 17.66 -1.01
C VAL A 233 -12.50 16.83 0.05
N GLU A 234 -12.79 17.06 1.34
CA GLU A 234 -12.26 16.26 2.44
C GLU A 234 -12.62 14.77 2.29
N ASN A 235 -13.89 14.48 1.96
CA ASN A 235 -14.39 13.13 1.74
C ASN A 235 -13.75 12.47 0.51
N THR A 236 -13.52 13.23 -0.57
CA THR A 236 -12.87 12.71 -1.78
C THR A 236 -11.41 12.34 -1.55
N VAL A 237 -10.65 13.20 -0.87
CA VAL A 237 -9.26 12.88 -0.50
C VAL A 237 -9.22 11.73 0.51
N SER A 238 -10.17 11.68 1.44
CA SER A 238 -10.28 10.56 2.38
C SER A 238 -10.57 9.26 1.66
N ALA A 239 -11.49 9.24 0.70
CA ALA A 239 -11.79 8.09 -0.16
C ALA A 239 -10.55 7.65 -0.97
N TRP A 240 -9.83 8.60 -1.58
CA TRP A 240 -8.57 8.33 -2.25
C TRP A 240 -7.54 7.68 -1.32
N HIS A 241 -7.42 8.15 -0.07
CA HIS A 241 -6.55 7.52 0.92
C HIS A 241 -6.94 6.08 1.27
N GLN A 242 -8.22 5.72 1.14
CA GLN A 242 -8.66 4.34 1.30
C GLN A 242 -8.23 3.51 0.10
N GLU A 243 -8.51 4.00 -1.10
CA GLU A 243 -8.16 3.35 -2.36
C GLU A 243 -6.65 3.11 -2.47
N GLN A 244 -5.81 4.10 -2.19
CA GLN A 244 -4.36 3.95 -2.21
C GLN A 244 -3.85 2.76 -1.39
N ARG A 245 -4.48 2.50 -0.25
CA ARG A 245 -4.08 1.38 0.59
C ARG A 245 -4.67 0.10 0.07
N ASP A 246 -5.93 0.05 -0.37
CA ASP A 246 -6.47 -1.16 -1.01
C ASP A 246 -5.64 -1.55 -2.22
N LEU A 247 -5.20 -0.58 -3.02
CA LEU A 247 -4.25 -0.77 -4.10
C LEU A 247 -2.90 -1.36 -3.63
N CYS A 248 -2.35 -0.90 -2.48
CA CYS A 248 -1.19 -1.56 -1.86
C CYS A 248 -1.49 -3.01 -1.48
N LEU A 249 -2.70 -3.31 -0.99
CA LEU A 249 -3.12 -4.67 -0.65
C LEU A 249 -3.28 -5.53 -1.92
N VAL A 250 -3.84 -4.98 -3.00
CA VAL A 250 -3.95 -5.62 -4.33
C VAL A 250 -2.57 -5.96 -4.85
N MET A 251 -1.64 -5.00 -4.86
CA MET A 251 -0.27 -5.22 -5.31
C MET A 251 0.46 -6.23 -4.43
N SER A 252 0.29 -6.14 -3.11
CA SER A 252 0.90 -7.09 -2.16
C SER A 252 0.53 -8.54 -2.47
N ARG A 253 -0.78 -8.80 -2.62
CA ARG A 253 -1.30 -10.14 -2.95
C ARG A 253 -0.86 -10.63 -4.33
N LYS A 254 -0.69 -9.73 -5.30
CA LYS A 254 -0.23 -10.10 -6.65
C LYS A 254 1.27 -10.42 -6.68
N LEU A 255 2.06 -9.77 -5.84
CA LEU A 255 3.52 -9.89 -5.83
C LEU A 255 4.05 -10.87 -4.79
N GLY A 256 3.26 -11.29 -3.80
CA GLY A 256 3.74 -12.19 -2.74
C GLY A 256 4.57 -11.49 -1.66
N LEU A 257 4.52 -10.16 -1.57
CA LEU A 257 5.40 -9.34 -0.73
C LEU A 257 4.71 -8.06 -0.28
N THR A 258 5.18 -7.45 0.82
CA THR A 258 4.52 -6.27 1.39
C THR A 258 4.80 -5.02 0.57
N VAL A 259 3.80 -4.52 -0.15
CA VAL A 259 3.80 -3.21 -0.81
C VAL A 259 3.20 -2.17 0.13
N THR A 260 3.85 -1.01 0.25
CA THR A 260 3.41 0.06 1.15
C THR A 260 3.33 1.41 0.46
N LEU A 261 2.66 2.38 1.08
CA LEU A 261 2.69 3.76 0.59
C LEU A 261 3.99 4.46 0.98
N ARG A 262 4.64 5.05 -0.02
CA ARG A 262 5.75 5.98 0.17
C ARG A 262 5.18 7.29 0.71
N LEU A 263 5.42 7.53 2.00
CA LEU A 263 4.94 8.73 2.71
C LEU A 263 6.10 9.45 3.39
N SER A 264 6.02 10.78 3.44
CA SER A 264 6.94 11.58 4.24
C SER A 264 6.85 11.19 5.72
N ARG A 265 7.94 11.39 6.48
CA ARG A 265 7.95 11.10 7.93
C ARG A 265 6.79 11.81 8.65
N THR A 266 6.52 13.06 8.26
CA THR A 266 5.43 13.86 8.81
C THR A 266 4.06 13.25 8.53
N HIS A 267 3.79 12.85 7.28
CA HIS A 267 2.50 12.26 6.89
C HIS A 267 2.27 10.87 7.51
N ARG A 268 3.34 10.15 7.84
CA ARG A 268 3.25 8.88 8.58
C ARG A 268 2.81 9.07 10.04
N THR A 269 3.10 10.21 10.65
CA THR A 269 2.81 10.46 12.08
C THR A 269 1.65 11.42 12.32
N ASP A 270 1.34 12.29 11.35
CA ASP A 270 0.25 13.28 11.44
C ASP A 270 -0.70 13.19 10.23
N PRO A 271 -1.78 12.41 10.36
CA PRO A 271 -2.63 12.11 9.21
C PRO A 271 -3.71 13.16 8.98
N GLN A 272 -3.97 14.02 9.96
CA GLN A 272 -4.73 15.26 9.74
C GLN A 272 -3.94 16.24 8.88
N LYS A 273 -2.63 16.39 9.17
CA LYS A 273 -1.75 17.17 8.31
C LYS A 273 -1.65 16.59 6.91
N ARG A 274 -1.50 15.27 6.78
CA ARG A 274 -1.53 14.60 5.48
C ARG A 274 -2.82 14.90 4.71
N LEU A 275 -3.98 14.72 5.34
CA LEU A 275 -5.28 15.01 4.73
C LEU A 275 -5.34 16.47 4.25
N LYS A 276 -4.89 17.42 5.08
CA LYS A 276 -4.86 18.84 4.72
C LYS A 276 -3.92 19.11 3.53
N ASP A 277 -2.71 18.59 3.56
CA ASP A 277 -1.71 18.79 2.50
C ASP A 277 -2.22 18.19 1.17
N ASP A 278 -2.83 17.00 1.21
CA ASP A 278 -3.37 16.32 0.02
C ASP A 278 -4.65 17.02 -0.51
N ILE A 279 -5.45 17.66 0.36
CA ILE A 279 -6.54 18.57 -0.05
C ILE A 279 -5.97 19.78 -0.79
N GLU A 280 -4.92 20.39 -0.26
CA GLU A 280 -4.26 21.53 -0.91
C GLU A 280 -3.68 21.13 -2.28
N GLU A 281 -3.09 19.93 -2.37
CA GLU A 281 -2.60 19.37 -3.62
C GLU A 281 -3.71 19.11 -4.64
N LEU A 282 -4.81 18.47 -4.23
CA LEU A 282 -5.98 18.23 -5.10
C LEU A 282 -6.56 19.53 -5.64
N VAL A 283 -6.73 20.54 -4.78
CA VAL A 283 -7.28 21.85 -5.18
C VAL A 283 -6.37 22.55 -6.18
N LYS A 284 -5.04 22.44 -6.00
CA LYS A 284 -4.03 23.07 -6.84
C LYS A 284 -3.83 22.37 -8.18
N THR A 285 -3.67 21.05 -8.15
CA THR A 285 -3.25 20.25 -9.32
C THR A 285 -4.43 19.63 -10.06
N LYS A 286 -5.59 19.55 -9.42
CA LYS A 286 -6.76 18.77 -9.89
C LYS A 286 -6.43 17.29 -10.09
N ALA A 287 -5.43 16.78 -9.39
CA ALA A 287 -5.02 15.40 -9.44
C ALA A 287 -4.93 14.80 -8.04
N LEU A 288 -5.17 13.50 -7.97
CA LEU A 288 -4.98 12.67 -6.79
C LEU A 288 -3.75 11.80 -7.03
N ASN A 289 -2.73 11.96 -6.19
CA ASN A 289 -1.44 11.30 -6.36
C ASN A 289 -1.17 10.30 -5.22
N CYS A 290 -0.44 9.24 -5.52
CA CYS A 290 0.23 8.41 -4.53
C CYS A 290 1.46 7.71 -5.11
N SER A 291 2.28 7.15 -4.24
CA SER A 291 3.49 6.43 -4.63
C SER A 291 3.60 5.17 -3.78
N LEU A 292 3.78 4.03 -4.45
CA LEU A 292 3.85 2.70 -3.89
C LEU A 292 5.32 2.27 -3.84
N GLU A 293 5.79 2.00 -2.62
CA GLU A 293 7.10 1.42 -2.36
C GLU A 293 6.98 -0.11 -2.48
N ILE A 294 7.54 -0.64 -3.57
CA ILE A 294 7.60 -2.07 -3.85
C ILE A 294 9.03 -2.53 -3.53
N PRO A 295 9.23 -3.44 -2.56
CA PRO A 295 10.53 -4.02 -2.25
C PRO A 295 11.29 -4.49 -3.51
N ASP A 296 12.58 -4.17 -3.56
CA ASP A 296 13.52 -4.54 -4.63
C ASP A 296 13.17 -4.06 -6.06
N ALA A 297 12.15 -3.20 -6.21
CA ALA A 297 11.85 -2.56 -7.48
C ALA A 297 12.85 -1.47 -7.84
N ALA A 298 13.03 -1.21 -9.14
CA ALA A 298 13.97 -0.21 -9.65
C ALA A 298 13.63 1.25 -9.26
N ALA A 299 12.38 1.51 -8.88
CA ALA A 299 11.88 2.80 -8.41
C ALA A 299 10.54 2.60 -7.68
N ASP A 300 10.05 3.64 -6.99
CA ASP A 300 8.67 3.67 -6.52
C ASP A 300 7.70 3.73 -7.71
N LEU A 301 6.56 3.03 -7.60
CA LEU A 301 5.48 3.09 -8.59
C LEU A 301 4.56 4.25 -8.24
N ASN A 302 4.52 5.28 -9.08
CA ASN A 302 3.66 6.45 -8.90
C ASN A 302 2.32 6.23 -9.60
N VAL A 303 1.24 6.65 -8.95
CA VAL A 303 -0.12 6.58 -9.48
C VAL A 303 -0.77 7.96 -9.38
N THR A 304 -1.27 8.44 -10.50
CA THR A 304 -1.98 9.71 -10.62
C THR A 304 -3.34 9.47 -11.22
N ALA A 305 -4.39 9.88 -10.52
CA ALA A 305 -5.71 10.06 -11.08
C ALA A 305 -5.91 11.54 -11.37
N ASP A 306 -5.87 11.92 -12.65
CA ASP A 306 -6.04 13.30 -13.10
C ASP A 306 -7.52 13.56 -13.37
N LEU A 307 -8.14 14.41 -12.55
CA LEU A 307 -9.58 14.70 -12.64
C LEU A 307 -9.90 15.63 -13.82
N ALA A 308 -8.92 16.42 -14.28
CA ALA A 308 -9.10 17.35 -15.39
C ALA A 308 -9.08 16.62 -16.72
N THR A 309 -8.08 15.75 -16.93
CA THR A 309 -7.97 14.94 -18.15
C THR A 309 -8.74 13.64 -18.09
N ARG A 310 -9.22 13.22 -16.89
CA ARG A 310 -9.95 11.97 -16.65
C ARG A 310 -9.14 10.73 -17.00
N THR A 311 -7.85 10.80 -16.68
CA THR A 311 -6.88 9.75 -16.95
C THR A 311 -6.37 9.12 -15.66
N ILE A 312 -6.02 7.84 -15.75
CA ILE A 312 -5.22 7.14 -14.74
C ILE A 312 -3.83 6.96 -15.32
N VAL A 313 -2.82 7.46 -14.62
CA VAL A 313 -1.43 7.33 -15.01
C VAL A 313 -0.68 6.50 -13.96
N SER A 314 -0.05 5.43 -14.40
CA SER A 314 0.89 4.64 -13.60
C SER A 314 2.29 4.84 -14.15
N SER A 315 3.25 5.27 -13.33
CA SER A 315 4.61 5.58 -13.80
C SER A 315 5.72 5.12 -12.86
N MET A 316 6.90 4.92 -13.43
CA MET A 316 8.16 4.71 -12.70
C MET A 316 9.23 5.62 -13.30
N ARG A 317 10.04 6.23 -12.42
CA ARG A 317 11.10 7.18 -12.82
C ARG A 317 12.47 6.59 -12.53
N LEU A 318 13.32 6.53 -13.55
CA LEU A 318 14.67 5.97 -13.47
C LEU A 318 15.71 7.03 -13.83
N ASP A 319 16.78 7.10 -13.04
CA ASP A 319 17.93 7.89 -13.43
C ASP A 319 18.62 7.27 -14.66
N ALA A 320 18.94 8.14 -15.62
CA ALA A 320 19.57 7.75 -16.86
C ALA A 320 21.08 7.49 -16.65
N PRO A 321 21.67 6.56 -17.42
CA PRO A 321 23.09 6.23 -17.31
C PRO A 321 24.02 7.43 -17.42
N GLN A 322 24.81 7.70 -16.38
CA GLN A 322 25.72 8.84 -16.37
C GLN A 322 27.00 8.59 -17.18
N ASP A 323 27.32 7.32 -17.49
CA ASP A 323 28.45 6.94 -18.34
C ASP A 323 28.17 7.12 -19.85
N LYS A 324 26.94 7.51 -20.23
CA LYS A 324 26.53 7.72 -21.62
C LYS A 324 26.45 9.21 -21.95
N LYS A 325 27.07 9.58 -23.08
CA LYS A 325 27.22 10.97 -23.53
C LYS A 325 26.12 11.48 -24.44
N SER A 326 25.34 10.60 -25.11
CA SER A 326 24.27 11.00 -26.02
C SER A 326 22.89 10.53 -25.53
N THR A 327 21.83 11.24 -25.95
CA THR A 327 20.44 10.88 -25.69
C THR A 327 20.14 9.48 -26.21
N SER A 328 20.44 9.21 -27.49
CA SER A 328 20.27 7.89 -28.11
C SER A 328 20.95 6.76 -27.33
N ALA A 329 22.15 6.98 -26.78
CA ALA A 329 22.84 5.98 -25.96
C ALA A 329 22.13 5.70 -24.62
N ARG A 330 21.56 6.74 -23.98
CA ARG A 330 20.75 6.62 -22.75
C ARG A 330 19.41 5.94 -23.03
N VAL A 331 18.74 6.30 -24.13
CA VAL A 331 17.49 5.67 -24.58
C VAL A 331 17.73 4.20 -24.92
N ASN A 332 18.83 3.87 -25.60
CA ASN A 332 19.21 2.48 -25.89
C ASN A 332 19.43 1.63 -24.63
N TRP A 333 19.88 2.21 -23.52
CA TRP A 333 19.95 1.48 -22.24
C TRP A 333 18.55 1.10 -21.74
N LEU A 334 17.57 2.00 -21.83
CA LEU A 334 16.19 1.73 -21.45
C LEU A 334 15.51 0.73 -22.40
N ARG A 335 15.65 0.92 -23.73
CA ARG A 335 15.10 0.02 -24.77
C ARG A 335 15.47 -1.44 -24.56
N ARG A 336 16.70 -1.73 -24.09
CA ARG A 336 17.16 -3.11 -23.83
C ARG A 336 16.34 -3.81 -22.75
N GLN A 337 15.77 -3.07 -21.79
CA GLN A 337 14.95 -3.59 -20.70
C GLN A 337 13.49 -3.80 -21.12
N LEU A 338 13.03 -3.06 -22.13
CA LEU A 338 11.63 -3.03 -22.57
C LEU A 338 11.35 -3.83 -23.85
N LYS A 339 12.22 -4.79 -24.19
CA LYS A 339 12.00 -5.69 -25.34
C LYS A 339 10.83 -6.64 -25.06
N GLY A 340 9.94 -6.81 -26.05
CA GLY A 340 8.79 -7.72 -25.94
C GLY A 340 7.78 -7.28 -24.86
N VAL A 341 7.70 -5.98 -24.59
CA VAL A 341 6.71 -5.38 -23.69
C VAL A 341 5.47 -4.98 -24.49
N TYR A 342 4.29 -5.06 -23.86
CA TYR A 342 3.07 -4.47 -24.39
C TYR A 342 3.22 -2.95 -24.53
N THR A 343 2.97 -2.39 -25.71
CA THR A 343 3.30 -0.99 -26.03
C THR A 343 2.11 -0.04 -26.09
N THR A 344 0.88 -0.54 -26.18
CA THR A 344 -0.31 0.30 -26.29
C THR A 344 -0.48 1.12 -25.01
N ASP A 345 -0.81 2.40 -25.17
CA ASP A 345 -1.01 3.36 -24.06
C ASP A 345 0.19 3.55 -23.13
N MET A 346 1.37 3.09 -23.56
CA MET A 346 2.64 3.23 -22.86
C MET A 346 3.48 4.32 -23.52
N TYR A 347 4.16 5.10 -22.69
CA TYR A 347 4.94 6.26 -23.11
C TYR A 347 6.26 6.32 -22.34
N ILE A 348 7.24 6.99 -22.95
CA ILE A 348 8.49 7.36 -22.28
C ILE A 348 8.65 8.87 -22.40
N LYS A 349 8.87 9.51 -21.25
CA LYS A 349 9.28 10.90 -21.15
C LYS A 349 10.74 10.99 -20.73
N ALA A 350 11.53 11.74 -21.49
CA ALA A 350 12.92 12.04 -21.22
C ALA A 350 13.02 13.40 -20.53
N ILE A 351 13.38 13.37 -19.24
CA ILE A 351 13.39 14.54 -18.37
C ILE A 351 14.81 15.11 -18.27
N ARG A 352 14.97 16.41 -18.53
CA ARG A 352 16.27 17.10 -18.55
C ARG A 352 16.47 18.00 -17.33
N ILE A 353 17.71 18.42 -17.10
CA ILE A 353 18.06 19.30 -15.97
C ILE A 353 17.69 20.74 -16.31
N GLY A 354 17.24 21.48 -15.31
CA GLY A 354 17.04 22.93 -15.42
C GLY A 354 15.76 23.27 -16.17
N ARG A 355 15.87 24.12 -17.20
CA ARG A 355 14.75 24.58 -18.03
C ARG A 355 14.78 23.99 -19.45
N SER A 356 15.68 23.03 -19.69
CA SER A 356 15.73 22.30 -20.94
C SER A 356 14.42 21.55 -21.18
N GLU A 357 14.02 21.48 -22.45
CA GLU A 357 12.78 20.84 -22.87
C GLU A 357 12.77 19.34 -22.56
N ASP A 358 11.68 18.87 -21.93
CA ASP A 358 11.43 17.43 -21.83
C ASP A 358 10.81 16.94 -23.14
N THR A 359 11.24 15.77 -23.60
CA THR A 359 10.69 15.13 -24.80
C THR A 359 9.90 13.88 -24.43
N GLN A 360 8.87 13.55 -25.20
CA GLN A 360 8.00 12.42 -24.93
C GLN A 360 7.59 11.75 -26.24
N ALA A 361 7.53 10.42 -26.23
CA ALA A 361 7.03 9.61 -27.34
C ALA A 361 6.34 8.34 -26.81
N THR A 362 5.57 7.67 -27.67
CA THR A 362 5.00 6.37 -27.34
C THR A 362 6.11 5.32 -27.18
N LEU A 363 5.87 4.29 -26.37
CA LEU A 363 6.82 3.20 -26.20
C LEU A 363 7.12 2.50 -27.54
N ALA A 364 6.13 2.39 -28.42
CA ALA A 364 6.31 1.80 -29.75
C ALA A 364 7.32 2.59 -30.60
N GLU A 365 7.19 3.92 -30.66
CA GLU A 365 8.11 4.80 -31.38
C GLU A 365 9.53 4.70 -30.81
N VAL A 366 9.67 4.75 -29.48
CA VAL A 366 10.99 4.66 -28.81
C VAL A 366 11.65 3.29 -29.04
N LEU A 367 10.85 2.22 -29.10
CA LEU A 367 11.37 0.89 -29.41
C LEU A 367 11.77 0.76 -30.88
N ALA A 368 11.16 1.50 -31.81
CA ALA A 368 11.58 1.56 -33.21
C ALA A 368 12.84 2.41 -33.40
N ASP A 369 12.85 3.62 -32.83
CA ASP A 369 13.90 4.62 -33.04
C ASP A 369 14.39 5.23 -31.70
N PRO A 370 15.67 5.05 -31.32
CA PRO A 370 16.21 5.64 -30.10
C PRO A 370 16.38 7.16 -30.16
N ASP A 371 16.33 7.77 -31.34
CA ASP A 371 16.53 9.21 -31.53
C ASP A 371 15.23 10.03 -31.41
N VAL A 372 14.06 9.38 -31.34
CA VAL A 372 12.76 10.06 -31.19
C VAL A 372 12.63 10.91 -29.92
N LEU A 373 13.43 10.62 -28.90
CA LEU A 373 13.48 11.41 -27.65
C LEU A 373 14.61 12.45 -27.63
N SER A 374 15.35 12.62 -28.72
CA SER A 374 16.29 13.73 -28.87
C SER A 374 15.53 15.06 -28.89
N SER A 375 16.18 16.14 -28.43
CA SER A 375 15.59 17.47 -28.45
C SER A 375 16.22 18.26 -29.59
N ASP A 376 15.38 18.94 -30.37
CA ASP A 376 15.83 19.84 -31.44
C ASP A 376 16.31 21.20 -30.89
N THR A 377 16.04 21.47 -29.61
CA THR A 377 16.29 22.78 -28.98
C THR A 377 17.49 22.77 -28.03
N THR A 378 18.02 21.59 -27.65
CA THR A 378 19.14 21.49 -26.71
C THR A 378 19.93 20.18 -26.80
N ASP A 379 21.26 20.29 -26.63
CA ASP A 379 22.18 19.14 -26.48
C ASP A 379 22.19 18.54 -25.06
N VAL A 380 21.43 19.13 -24.12
CA VAL A 380 21.35 18.60 -22.75
C VAL A 380 20.72 17.21 -22.80
N VAL A 381 21.47 16.21 -22.33
CA VAL A 381 21.00 14.83 -22.30
C VAL A 381 20.03 14.57 -21.14
N PRO A 382 19.06 13.65 -21.29
CA PRO A 382 18.09 13.33 -20.25
C PRO A 382 18.78 12.84 -18.98
N LYS A 383 18.40 13.40 -17.82
CA LYS A 383 18.86 12.96 -16.51
C LYS A 383 18.02 11.78 -16.01
N THR A 384 16.73 11.78 -16.31
CA THR A 384 15.79 10.78 -15.80
C THR A 384 14.85 10.39 -16.94
N PHE A 385 14.44 9.13 -16.98
CA PHE A 385 13.34 8.67 -17.82
C PHE A 385 12.13 8.37 -16.95
N GLU A 386 10.96 8.85 -17.36
CA GLU A 386 9.68 8.44 -16.80
C GLU A 386 9.00 7.51 -17.80
N ILE A 387 8.77 6.27 -17.40
CA ILE A 387 8.01 5.29 -18.17
C ILE A 387 6.62 5.27 -17.55
N PHE A 388 5.58 5.44 -18.36
CA PHE A 388 4.23 5.53 -17.85
C PHE A 388 3.18 4.90 -18.77
N HIS A 389 2.17 4.31 -18.15
CA HIS A 389 0.93 3.85 -18.77
C HIS A 389 -0.15 4.88 -18.50
N MET A 390 -0.88 5.32 -19.53
CA MET A 390 -1.94 6.33 -19.41
C MET A 390 -3.25 5.77 -19.97
N VAL A 391 -4.23 5.58 -19.10
CA VAL A 391 -5.57 5.11 -19.47
C VAL A 391 -6.55 6.28 -19.46
N ASP A 392 -7.11 6.63 -20.61
CA ASP A 392 -8.20 7.60 -20.72
C ASP A 392 -9.56 6.91 -20.52
N LEU A 393 -10.27 7.29 -19.46
CA LEU A 393 -11.58 6.72 -19.12
C LEU A 393 -12.75 7.58 -19.60
N ALA A 394 -12.50 8.77 -20.13
CA ALA A 394 -13.52 9.70 -20.61
C ALA A 394 -14.73 9.83 -19.65
N GLY A 395 -15.94 9.47 -20.09
CA GLY A 395 -17.15 9.51 -19.25
C GLY A 395 -17.12 8.52 -18.07
N ARG A 396 -16.42 7.39 -18.23
CA ARG A 396 -16.38 6.29 -17.25
C ARG A 396 -15.65 6.67 -15.96
N PHE A 397 -14.71 7.62 -16.04
CA PHE A 397 -14.00 8.18 -14.87
C PHE A 397 -14.96 8.71 -13.80
N SER A 398 -16.16 9.18 -14.20
CA SER A 398 -17.17 9.70 -13.26
C SER A 398 -17.98 8.63 -12.54
N GLY A 399 -17.88 7.35 -12.95
CA GLY A 399 -18.49 6.25 -12.23
C GLY A 399 -17.64 5.89 -11.02
N SER A 400 -18.15 6.09 -9.80
CA SER A 400 -17.38 5.93 -8.56
C SER A 400 -16.80 4.52 -8.38
N ARG A 401 -17.56 3.48 -8.77
CA ARG A 401 -17.12 2.08 -8.78
C ARG A 401 -16.23 1.75 -9.98
N VAL A 402 -16.64 2.21 -11.16
CA VAL A 402 -15.90 1.97 -12.42
C VAL A 402 -14.48 2.55 -12.34
N PHE A 403 -14.31 3.72 -11.72
CA PHE A 403 -13.01 4.33 -11.50
C PHE A 403 -12.08 3.41 -10.68
N ILE A 404 -12.60 2.81 -9.60
CA ILE A 404 -11.83 1.87 -8.76
C ILE A 404 -11.49 0.61 -9.55
N ASP A 405 -12.48 0.02 -10.24
CA ASP A 405 -12.27 -1.19 -11.04
C ASP A 405 -11.19 -0.99 -12.13
N GLU A 406 -11.15 0.19 -12.77
CA GLU A 406 -10.17 0.55 -13.78
C GLU A 406 -8.78 0.85 -13.18
N LEU A 407 -8.73 1.49 -12.01
CA LEU A 407 -7.48 1.76 -11.28
C LEU A 407 -6.81 0.46 -10.83
N GLU A 408 -7.58 -0.46 -10.23
CA GLU A 408 -7.13 -1.78 -9.81
C GLU A 408 -6.70 -2.68 -10.99
N GLN A 409 -7.09 -2.35 -12.22
CA GLN A 409 -6.62 -3.02 -13.43
C GLN A 409 -5.37 -2.35 -14.01
N ALA A 410 -5.38 -1.02 -14.15
CA ALA A 410 -4.33 -0.25 -14.83
C ALA A 410 -2.98 -0.32 -14.09
N VAL A 411 -3.00 -0.25 -12.76
CA VAL A 411 -1.78 -0.21 -11.94
C VAL A 411 -1.03 -1.56 -11.96
N PRO A 412 -1.67 -2.72 -11.68
CA PRO A 412 -0.99 -4.00 -11.83
C PRO A 412 -0.58 -4.29 -13.27
N HIS A 413 -1.40 -3.91 -14.25
CA HIS A 413 -1.06 -4.09 -15.67
C HIS A 413 0.23 -3.36 -16.04
N PHE A 414 0.37 -2.09 -15.64
CA PHE A 414 1.61 -1.35 -15.87
C PHE A 414 2.83 -2.02 -15.23
N TYR A 415 2.70 -2.44 -13.97
CA TYR A 415 3.83 -3.08 -13.29
C TYR A 415 4.22 -4.41 -13.95
N GLU A 416 3.25 -5.24 -14.32
CA GLU A 416 3.49 -6.51 -15.02
C GLU A 416 4.14 -6.30 -16.40
N GLN A 417 3.63 -5.35 -17.19
CA GLN A 417 4.09 -5.16 -18.56
C GLN A 417 5.45 -4.45 -18.63
N ALA A 418 5.63 -3.40 -17.84
CA ALA A 418 6.84 -2.56 -17.87
C ALA A 418 7.60 -2.58 -16.54
N GLY A 419 6.93 -2.26 -15.42
CA GLY A 419 7.60 -1.96 -14.15
C GLY A 419 8.55 -3.04 -13.64
N GLN A 420 8.14 -4.32 -13.65
CA GLN A 420 8.94 -5.45 -13.16
C GLN A 420 10.21 -5.74 -13.99
N LYS A 421 10.23 -5.26 -15.25
CA LYS A 421 11.37 -5.42 -16.18
C LYS A 421 12.41 -4.32 -16.03
N LEU A 422 12.06 -3.23 -15.35
CA LEU A 422 12.96 -2.12 -15.11
C LEU A 422 14.07 -2.51 -14.12
N ARG A 423 15.24 -1.91 -14.32
CA ARG A 423 16.43 -2.03 -13.48
C ARG A 423 17.05 -0.66 -13.30
N GLU A 424 17.36 -0.32 -12.06
CA GLU A 424 18.05 0.92 -11.73
C GLU A 424 19.45 0.93 -12.37
N TRP A 425 19.89 2.10 -12.83
CA TRP A 425 21.26 2.23 -13.31
C TRP A 425 22.24 2.25 -12.14
N VAL A 426 23.20 1.32 -12.16
CA VAL A 426 24.28 1.26 -11.18
C VAL A 426 25.60 1.69 -11.85
N PRO A 427 26.37 2.63 -11.29
CA PRO A 427 27.65 3.05 -11.85
C PRO A 427 28.64 1.87 -11.88
N PRO A 428 29.45 1.74 -12.96
CA PRO A 428 30.45 0.68 -13.03
C PRO A 428 31.53 0.88 -11.94
N PRO A 429 32.10 -0.21 -11.38
CA PRO A 429 33.17 -0.10 -10.40
C PRO A 429 34.36 0.74 -10.90
N PRO A 430 34.99 1.56 -10.04
CA PRO A 430 36.16 2.33 -10.42
C PRO A 430 37.31 1.40 -10.83
N LYS A 431 37.99 1.72 -11.94
CA LYS A 431 39.13 0.96 -12.43
C LYS A 431 40.44 1.56 -11.90
N ILE A 432 41.39 0.70 -11.51
CA ILE A 432 42.76 1.12 -11.18
C ILE A 432 43.36 1.77 -12.43
N LYS A 433 43.86 3.00 -12.29
CA LYS A 433 44.60 3.67 -13.37
C LYS A 433 45.89 2.89 -13.59
N LYS A 434 46.07 2.33 -14.78
CA LYS A 434 47.39 1.84 -15.20
C LYS A 434 48.23 3.07 -15.53
N ASP A 435 49.29 3.31 -14.78
CA ASP A 435 50.29 4.31 -15.16
C ASP A 435 50.85 3.91 -16.52
N LYS A 436 50.74 4.82 -17.50
CA LYS A 436 51.45 4.72 -18.78
C LYS A 436 52.91 5.11 -18.52
N SER A 437 53.62 4.29 -17.78
CA SER A 437 55.06 4.33 -17.66
C SER A 437 55.56 2.90 -17.69
N ASP A 438 55.43 2.26 -18.85
CA ASP A 438 56.44 1.30 -19.32
C ASP A 438 56.16 0.91 -20.77
N VAL A 439 57.26 0.73 -21.50
CA VAL A 439 57.39 0.36 -22.93
C VAL A 439 57.38 1.54 -23.93
N THR A 440 58.45 2.33 -23.90
CA THR A 440 59.20 2.71 -25.11
C THR A 440 60.70 2.62 -24.83
N SER A 441 61.22 1.40 -24.84
CA SER A 441 62.65 1.14 -25.01
C SER A 441 62.85 0.05 -26.05
N LYS A 442 62.81 0.44 -27.32
CA LYS A 442 63.54 -0.24 -28.40
C LYS A 442 64.07 0.82 -29.37
N SER A 443 65.25 1.30 -28.99
CA SER A 443 66.40 1.62 -29.83
C SER A 443 66.16 1.67 -31.35
N ASP A 444 66.31 2.87 -31.88
CA ASP A 444 66.88 3.10 -33.21
C ASP A 444 68.21 2.35 -33.33
N ASN A 445 68.35 1.54 -34.38
CA ASN A 445 69.64 1.33 -35.01
C ASN A 445 69.42 1.23 -36.53
N ASP A 446 69.88 2.27 -37.21
CA ASP A 446 70.02 2.35 -38.66
C ASP A 446 70.86 1.20 -39.21
N GLY A 447 70.48 0.70 -40.38
CA GLY A 447 71.22 -0.34 -41.09
C GLY A 447 70.60 -0.66 -42.44
N GLN A 448 70.91 0.16 -43.43
CA GLN A 448 70.63 -0.03 -44.85
C GLN A 448 70.99 -1.45 -45.35
N SER A 449 70.06 -2.11 -46.06
CA SER A 449 70.39 -2.79 -47.31
C SER A 449 69.13 -3.01 -48.15
N LYS A 450 69.17 -2.52 -49.39
CA LYS A 450 68.36 -2.99 -50.50
C LYS A 450 68.90 -4.38 -50.90
N ASP A 451 68.02 -5.36 -51.11
CA ASP A 451 67.80 -5.84 -52.48
C ASP A 451 66.73 -6.94 -52.55
N GLN A 452 66.00 -6.83 -53.64
CA GLN A 452 64.92 -7.67 -54.12
C GLN A 452 65.52 -8.83 -54.92
N LYS A 453 65.17 -10.08 -54.63
CA LYS A 453 64.99 -11.12 -55.65
C LYS A 453 64.33 -12.39 -55.11
N SER A 454 63.20 -12.69 -55.71
CA SER A 454 62.60 -14.01 -55.86
C SER A 454 63.58 -15.04 -56.41
N LEU A 455 63.49 -16.30 -55.97
CA LEU A 455 63.16 -17.47 -56.80
C LEU A 455 63.32 -18.77 -56.00
N ASP A 456 62.27 -19.57 -56.00
CA ASP A 456 62.31 -21.02 -55.80
C ASP A 456 63.21 -21.67 -56.87
N ASN A 457 64.08 -22.61 -56.47
CA ASN A 457 64.08 -23.99 -56.98
C ASN A 457 65.30 -24.82 -56.52
N ASP A 458 64.97 -26.03 -56.07
CA ASP A 458 65.65 -27.33 -56.22
C ASP A 458 67.12 -27.58 -55.83
N SER A 459 67.22 -28.65 -55.01
CA SER A 459 68.32 -29.60 -54.77
C SER A 459 69.44 -29.22 -53.81
#